data_AF-A0A3D2JS87-F1
#
_entry.id   AF-A0A3D2JS87-F1
#
_cell.length_a   1.000
_cell.length_b   1.000
_cell.length_c   1.000
_cell.angle_alpha   90.00
_cell.angle_beta   90.00
_cell.angle_gamma   90.00
#
_symmetry.space_group_name_H-M   'P 1'
#
loop_
_entity.id
_entity.type
_entity.pdbx_description
1 polymer ?
#
loop_
_entity_poly.entity_id
_entity_poly.type
_entity_poly.pdbx_seq_one_letter_code
_entity_poly.pdbx_strand_id
1 'polypeptide(L)' 'GKRMGHAGAIISGGKGTADEKFAALQDAGVKTVRSLADIGAGLSEITGW' A
#
# COMPACT_ATOMS: atom_id res chain seq x y z
N GLY A 1 -17.81 -5.43 -7.48
CA GLY A 1 -16.91 -4.70 -6.57
C GLY A 1 -17.68 -4.07 -5.44
N LYS A 2 -17.09 -3.95 -4.24
CA LYS A 2 -17.71 -3.26 -3.10
C LYS A 2 -17.06 -1.90 -2.92
N ARG A 3 -17.84 -0.83 -2.86
CA ARG A 3 -17.37 0.53 -2.55
C ARG A 3 -17.14 0.67 -1.04
N MET A 4 -16.00 1.22 -0.66
CA MET A 4 -15.56 1.39 0.73
C MET A 4 -15.51 2.87 1.12
N GLY A 5 -16.68 3.51 1.19
CA GLY A 5 -16.80 4.93 1.55
C GLY A 5 -16.45 5.87 0.40
N HIS A 6 -15.16 6.14 0.18
CA HIS A 6 -14.68 7.03 -0.88
C HIS A 6 -15.12 6.53 -2.28
N ALA A 7 -15.46 7.45 -3.18
CA ALA A 7 -16.00 7.12 -4.50
C ALA A 7 -15.06 6.20 -5.32
N GLY A 8 -13.75 6.46 -5.27
CA GLY A 8 -12.73 5.65 -5.94
C GLY A 8 -12.24 4.43 -5.14
N ALA A 9 -12.67 4.23 -3.89
CA ALA A 9 -12.24 3.09 -3.08
C ALA A 9 -13.08 1.85 -3.41
N ILE A 10 -12.78 1.22 -4.54
CA ILE A 10 -13.50 0.05 -5.05
C ILE A 10 -12.56 -0.94 -5.75
N ILE A 11 -12.73 -2.24 -5.46
CA ILE A 11 -12.11 -3.34 -6.21
C ILE A 11 -13.12 -3.81 -7.26
N SER A 12 -12.76 -3.82 -8.54
CA SER A 12 -13.67 -4.23 -9.64
C SER A 12 -12.95 -5.14 -10.63
N GLY A 13 -13.62 -6.22 -11.06
CA GLY A 13 -13.02 -7.19 -11.99
C GLY A 13 -11.71 -7.80 -11.50
N GLY A 14 -11.53 -7.94 -10.18
CA GLY A 14 -10.29 -8.43 -9.56
C GLY A 14 -9.15 -7.39 -9.51
N LYS A 15 -9.32 -6.19 -10.07
CA LYS A 15 -8.34 -5.11 -10.08
C LYS A 15 -8.65 -4.06 -9.00
N GLY A 16 -7.63 -3.32 -8.58
CA GLY A 16 -7.69 -2.30 -7.54
C GLY A 16 -7.36 -2.81 -6.14
N THR A 17 -6.81 -4.03 -6.01
CA THR A 17 -6.53 -4.65 -4.70
C THR A 17 -5.38 -3.93 -3.96
N ALA A 18 -5.27 -4.14 -2.65
CA ALA A 18 -4.12 -3.65 -1.91
C ALA A 18 -2.85 -4.43 -2.29
N ASP A 19 -2.96 -5.75 -2.46
CA ASP A 19 -1.82 -6.62 -2.73
C ASP A 19 -1.16 -6.34 -4.08
N GLU A 20 -1.91 -6.06 -5.14
CA GLU A 20 -1.31 -5.68 -6.44
C GLU A 20 -0.51 -4.38 -6.32
N LYS A 21 -0.95 -3.44 -5.46
CA LYS A 21 -0.27 -2.16 -5.24
C LYS A 21 1.02 -2.36 -4.46
N PHE A 22 0.97 -3.20 -3.42
CA PHE A 22 2.17 -3.57 -2.67
C PHE A 22 3.19 -4.27 -3.57
N ALA A 23 2.76 -5.24 -4.39
CA ALA A 23 3.63 -5.95 -5.32
C ALA A 23 4.30 -4.99 -6.31
N ALA A 24 3.54 -4.08 -6.94
CA ALA A 24 4.09 -3.11 -7.89
C ALA A 24 5.09 -2.14 -7.25
N LEU A 25 4.81 -1.67 -6.03
CA LEU A 25 5.73 -0.79 -5.29
C LEU A 25 7.02 -1.53 -4.89
N GLN A 26 6.90 -2.77 -4.41
CA GLN A 26 8.05 -3.60 -4.03
C GLN A 26 8.92 -3.96 -5.22
N ASP A 27 8.32 -4.30 -6.37
CA ASP A 27 9.03 -4.54 -7.63
C ASP A 27 9.81 -3.29 -8.09
N ALA A 28 9.26 -2.10 -7.85
CA ALA A 28 9.95 -0.83 -8.07
C ALA A 28 11.00 -0.47 -6.98
N GLY A 29 11.25 -1.35 -6.01
CA GLY A 29 12.20 -1.13 -4.92
C GLY A 29 11.71 -0.19 -3.81
N VAL A 30 10.42 0.14 -3.77
CA VAL A 30 9.84 1.00 -2.72
C VAL A 30 9.65 0.20 -1.42
N LYS A 31 10.13 0.74 -0.31
CA LYS A 31 9.81 0.20 1.03
C LYS A 31 8.33 0.38 1.31
N THR A 32 7.65 -0.72 1.63
CA THR A 32 6.25 -0.72 2.02
C THR A 32 6.06 -1.32 3.40
N VAL A 33 5.05 -0.87 4.14
CA VAL A 33 4.65 -1.45 5.44
C VAL A 33 3.19 -1.91 5.39
N ARG A 34 2.85 -2.95 6.17
CA ARG A 34 1.51 -3.55 6.20
C ARG A 34 0.61 -2.97 7.29
N SER A 35 1.19 -2.35 8.32
CA SER A 35 0.46 -1.63 9.36
C SER A 35 0.71 -0.13 9.23
N LEU A 36 -0.33 0.67 9.47
CA LEU A 36 -0.18 2.12 9.58
C LEU A 36 0.73 2.52 10.74
N ALA A 37 0.78 1.70 11.80
CA ALA A 37 1.65 1.94 12.96
C ALA A 37 3.15 1.86 12.61
N ASP A 38 3.51 1.16 11.53
CA ASP A 38 4.89 0.90 11.16
C ASP A 38 5.46 1.98 10.22
N ILE A 39 4.65 2.95 9.77
CA ILE A 39 5.09 3.97 8.80
C ILE A 39 6.31 4.75 9.32
N GLY A 40 6.29 5.15 10.60
CA GLY A 40 7.40 5.89 11.20
C GLY A 40 8.68 5.05 11.27
N ALA A 41 8.57 3.79 11.68
CA ALA A 41 9.70 2.88 11.75
C ALA A 41 10.29 2.59 10.36
N GLY A 42 9.43 2.35 9.36
CA GLY A 42 9.86 2.12 7.98
C GLY A 42 10.56 3.33 7.34
N LEU A 43 10.17 4.55 7.71
CA LEU A 43 10.85 5.76 7.27
C LEU A 43 12.25 5.85 7.91
N SER A 44 12.33 5.76 9.24
CA SER A 44 13.61 5.79 9.97
C SER A 44 14.60 4.75 9.44
N GLU A 45 14.13 3.54 9.11
CA GLU A 45 14.95 2.48 8.50
C GLU A 45 15.58 2.90 7.16
N ILE A 46 14.83 3.57 6.28
CA ILE A 46 15.29 3.93 4.94
C ILE A 46 16.14 5.22 4.94
N THR A 47 15.84 6.16 5.85
CA THR A 47 16.52 7.47 5.89
C THR A 47 17.68 7.53 6.88
N GLY A 48 17.76 6.60 7.83
CA GLY A 48 18.74 6.63 8.92
C GLY A 48 18.53 7.77 9.92
N TRP A 49 17.30 8.28 10.02
CA TRP A 49 16.90 9.31 10.99
C TRP A 49 16.59 8.70 12.35
#